data_AF-A0A7U9KZB0-F1
#
_entry.id   AF-A0A7U9KZB0-F1
#
_cell.length_a   1.000
_cell.length_b   1.000
_cell.length_c   1.000
_cell.angle_alpha   90.00
_cell.angle_beta   90.00
_cell.angle_gamma   90.00
#
_symmetry.space_group_name_H-M   'P 1'
#
loop_
_entity.id
_entity.type
_entity.pdbx_description
1 polymer ?
#
loop_
_entity_poly.entity_id
_entity_poly.type
_entity_poly.pdbx_seq_one_letter_code
_entity_poly.pdbx_strand_id
1 'polypeptide(L)'
;MSRTDKTKPLWIRHAEHGPRPVHDHRYGPCDLPPHPTRQPADTRCRWEHPGVILLGSTCCAGCHKRGCVKEWQDYVKTGNRRTRYTGRRETRRYVTGELTD
;
A
#
# COMPACT_ATOMS: atom_id res chain seq x y z
N MET A 1 6.35 -1.21 0.68
CA MET A 1 5.26 -1.60 1.60
C MET A 1 5.75 -1.53 3.04
N SER A 2 5.03 -0.85 3.92
CA SER A 2 5.22 -1.08 5.36
C SER A 2 4.77 -2.53 5.64
N ARG A 3 5.46 -3.22 6.55
CA ARG A 3 5.09 -4.59 6.94
C ARG A 3 3.66 -4.68 7.51
N THR A 4 3.12 -3.55 7.98
CA THR A 4 1.86 -3.42 8.71
C THR A 4 0.64 -3.36 7.80
N ASP A 5 0.80 -2.93 6.54
CA ASP A 5 -0.33 -2.73 5.64
C ASP A 5 -1.01 -4.06 5.24
N LYS A 6 -0.21 -5.12 5.08
CA LYS A 6 -0.72 -6.47 4.77
C LYS A 6 -1.41 -7.17 5.96
N THR A 7 -1.13 -6.73 7.19
CA THR A 7 -1.69 -7.36 8.40
C THR A 7 -2.99 -6.71 8.85
N LYS A 8 -3.39 -5.60 8.21
CA LYS A 8 -4.69 -4.97 8.48
C LYS A 8 -5.82 -5.91 8.05
N PRO A 9 -6.91 -6.00 8.83
CA PRO A 9 -8.15 -6.62 8.40
C PRO A 9 -8.59 -6.09 7.03
N LEU A 10 -9.17 -6.97 6.21
CA LEU A 10 -9.56 -6.66 4.83
C LEU A 10 -10.47 -5.42 4.73
N TRP A 11 -11.42 -5.27 5.65
CA TRP A 11 -12.34 -4.13 5.68
C TRP A 11 -11.63 -2.79 5.93
N ILE A 12 -10.53 -2.76 6.70
CA ILE A 12 -9.70 -1.56 6.89
C ILE A 12 -8.98 -1.23 5.59
N ARG A 13 -8.39 -2.23 4.95
CA ARG A 13 -7.70 -2.05 3.66
C ARG A 13 -8.67 -1.58 2.58
N HIS A 14 -9.90 -2.07 2.61
CA HIS A 14 -10.97 -1.57 1.77
C HIS A 14 -11.30 -0.10 2.07
N ALA A 15 -11.50 0.28 3.34
CA ALA A 15 -11.77 1.67 3.69
C ALA A 15 -10.65 2.63 3.25
N GLU A 16 -9.38 2.23 3.38
CA GLU A 16 -8.22 3.06 3.02
C GLU A 16 -8.00 3.19 1.51
N HIS A 17 -8.52 2.27 0.70
CA HIS A 17 -8.14 2.13 -0.71
C HIS A 17 -9.31 2.12 -1.70
N GLY A 18 -10.56 2.26 -1.21
CA GLY A 18 -11.74 2.43 -2.07
C GLY A 18 -11.97 1.26 -3.03
N PRO A 19 -12.32 0.05 -2.55
CA PRO A 19 -12.52 -1.10 -3.41
C PRO A 19 -13.73 -0.89 -4.32
N ARG A 20 -13.70 -1.54 -5.47
CA ARG A 20 -14.83 -1.56 -6.40
C ARG A 20 -15.89 -2.58 -5.93
N PRO A 21 -17.19 -2.26 -6.01
CA PRO A 21 -18.24 -3.26 -5.78
C PRO A 21 -18.29 -4.25 -6.95
N VAL A 22 -18.43 -5.55 -6.64
CA VAL A 22 -18.62 -6.63 -7.60
C VAL A 22 -19.98 -7.26 -7.36
N HIS A 23 -20.88 -7.13 -8.33
CA HIS A 23 -22.26 -7.59 -8.23
C HIS A 23 -22.47 -8.91 -8.96
N ASP A 24 -23.16 -9.85 -8.30
CA ASP A 24 -23.62 -11.11 -8.88
C ASP A 24 -25.05 -11.39 -8.44
N HIS A 25 -26.02 -10.96 -9.27
CA HIS A 25 -27.45 -11.02 -8.98
C HIS A 25 -28.13 -12.30 -9.51
N ARG A 26 -27.36 -13.33 -9.89
CA ARG A 26 -27.95 -14.56 -10.45
C ARG A 26 -28.93 -15.26 -9.49
N TYR A 27 -28.86 -14.98 -8.19
CA TYR A 27 -29.66 -15.65 -7.16
C TYR A 27 -30.44 -14.71 -6.24
N GLY A 28 -30.75 -13.49 -6.69
CA GLY A 28 -31.62 -12.59 -5.93
C GLY A 28 -31.16 -11.13 -5.89
N PRO A 29 -31.77 -10.32 -5.01
CA PRO A 29 -31.47 -8.90 -4.88
C PRO A 29 -30.06 -8.67 -4.31
N CYS A 30 -29.52 -7.48 -4.55
CA CYS A 30 -28.24 -7.06 -4.00
C CYS A 30 -28.36 -6.78 -2.49
N ASP A 31 -27.54 -7.45 -1.70
CA ASP A 31 -27.36 -7.24 -0.26
C ASP A 31 -25.99 -6.62 0.07
N LEU A 32 -25.20 -6.24 -0.95
CA LEU A 32 -23.92 -5.58 -0.73
C LEU A 32 -24.15 -4.27 0.02
N PRO A 33 -23.58 -4.10 1.22
CA PRO A 33 -23.71 -2.85 1.97
C PRO A 33 -23.09 -1.69 1.18
N PRO A 34 -23.52 -0.44 1.44
CA PRO A 34 -22.99 0.73 0.75
C PRO A 34 -21.49 0.96 0.98
N HIS A 35 -20.94 0.41 2.08
CA HIS A 35 -19.53 0.47 2.42
C HIS A 35 -18.96 -0.88 2.85
N PRO A 36 -17.64 -1.11 2.72
CA PRO A 36 -16.97 -2.30 3.21
C PRO A 36 -17.16 -2.50 4.72
N THR A 37 -17.78 -3.62 5.08
CA THR A 37 -18.03 -4.00 6.47
C THR A 37 -17.03 -5.04 6.96
N ARG A 38 -16.92 -5.19 8.29
CA ARG A 38 -16.07 -6.20 8.93
C ARG A 38 -16.51 -7.63 8.59
N GLN A 39 -17.83 -7.86 8.54
CA GLN A 39 -18.39 -9.13 8.12
C GLN A 39 -18.58 -9.11 6.61
N PRO A 40 -18.11 -10.15 5.89
CA PRO A 40 -18.45 -10.30 4.48
C PRO A 40 -19.96 -10.52 4.35
N ALA A 41 -20.54 -10.09 3.24
CA ALA A 41 -21.89 -10.49 2.88
C ALA A 41 -21.91 -11.99 2.60
N ASP A 42 -23.00 -12.67 2.97
CA ASP A 42 -23.17 -14.11 2.76
C ASP A 42 -23.56 -14.45 1.31
N THR A 43 -23.73 -13.44 0.45
CA THR A 43 -24.03 -13.64 -0.97
C THR A 43 -22.79 -13.47 -1.86
N ARG A 44 -23.00 -13.61 -3.17
CA ARG A 44 -21.96 -13.45 -4.19
C ARG A 44 -21.59 -11.99 -4.49
N CYS A 45 -22.43 -11.03 -4.11
CA CYS A 45 -22.09 -9.61 -4.20
C CYS A 45 -21.04 -9.28 -3.15
N ARG A 46 -19.89 -8.74 -3.57
CA ARG A 46 -18.76 -8.52 -2.66
C ARG A 46 -17.95 -7.31 -3.08
N TRP A 47 -17.15 -6.81 -2.14
CA TRP A 47 -16.09 -5.86 -2.45
C TRP A 47 -14.94 -6.58 -3.16
N GLU A 48 -14.45 -6.00 -4.26
CA GLU A 48 -13.31 -6.52 -5.01
C GLU A 48 -12.10 -6.65 -4.09
N HIS A 49 -11.48 -7.84 -4.08
CA HIS A 49 -10.32 -8.04 -3.22
C HIS A 49 -9.19 -7.09 -3.65
N PRO A 50 -8.42 -6.48 -2.73
CA PRO A 50 -7.38 -5.50 -3.05
C PRO A 50 -6.26 -6.03 -3.95
N GLY A 51 -6.22 -7.35 -4.20
CA GLY A 51 -5.27 -7.99 -5.11
C GLY A 51 -5.77 -8.18 -6.54
N VAL A 52 -7.02 -7.87 -6.87
CA VAL A 52 -7.65 -8.22 -8.17
C VAL A 52 -7.82 -7.03 -9.13
N ILE A 53 -7.31 -5.83 -8.81
CA ILE A 53 -7.25 -4.75 -9.80
C ILE A 53 -6.23 -5.15 -10.87
N LEU A 54 -6.78 -5.67 -11.97
CA LEU A 54 -6.14 -6.43 -13.04
C LEU A 54 -5.08 -5.69 -13.87
N LEU A 55 -4.64 -4.49 -13.46
CA LEU A 55 -3.67 -3.66 -14.18
C LEU A 55 -2.68 -2.93 -13.24
N GLY A 56 -2.06 -3.66 -12.31
CA GLY A 56 -0.69 -3.34 -11.91
C GLY A 56 -0.45 -2.23 -10.89
N SER A 57 -1.47 -1.76 -10.17
CA SER A 57 -1.25 -0.81 -9.07
C SER A 57 -2.44 -0.71 -8.10
N THR A 58 -2.69 -1.75 -7.32
CA THR A 58 -3.23 -1.47 -5.98
C THR A 58 -2.05 -1.13 -5.07
N CYS A 59 -2.23 -0.13 -4.23
CA CYS A 59 -1.28 0.26 -3.18
C CYS A 59 -0.71 -0.93 -2.38
N CYS A 60 -1.42 -2.05 -2.28
CA CYS A 60 -1.01 -3.26 -1.58
C CYS A 60 -0.46 -4.38 -2.47
N ALA A 61 -0.71 -4.37 -3.78
CA ALA A 61 -0.28 -5.39 -4.73
C ALA A 61 1.06 -5.02 -5.37
N GLY A 62 2.10 -4.86 -4.55
CA GLY A 62 3.45 -4.94 -5.07
C GLY A 62 3.73 -6.36 -5.59
N CYS A 63 4.54 -6.51 -6.63
CA CYS A 63 5.03 -7.82 -7.04
C CYS A 63 5.73 -8.50 -5.83
N HIS A 64 5.11 -9.55 -5.28
CA HIS A 64 5.64 -10.29 -4.12
C HIS A 64 6.75 -11.29 -4.48
N LYS A 65 7.12 -11.38 -5.77
CA LYS A 65 8.27 -12.19 -6.17
C LYS A 65 9.53 -11.63 -5.51
N ARG A 66 10.40 -12.54 -5.05
CA ARG A 66 11.63 -12.18 -4.32
C ARG A 66 12.49 -11.16 -5.07
N GLY A 67 12.56 -11.26 -6.40
CA GLY A 67 13.27 -10.30 -7.27
C GLY A 67 12.74 -8.87 -7.14
N CYS A 68 11.45 -8.67 -7.41
CA CYS A 68 10.77 -7.37 -7.30
C CYS A 68 10.95 -6.72 -5.92
N VAL A 69 10.83 -7.51 -4.85
CA VAL A 69 11.02 -7.01 -3.47
C VAL A 69 12.47 -6.59 -3.23
N LYS A 70 13.44 -7.38 -3.72
CA LYS A 70 14.86 -7.08 -3.57
C LYS A 70 15.24 -5.81 -4.32
N GLU A 71 14.80 -5.65 -5.57
CA GLU A 71 15.06 -4.46 -6.38
C GLU A 71 14.50 -3.20 -5.70
N TRP A 72 13.26 -3.28 -5.22
CA TRP A 72 12.65 -2.18 -4.47
C TRP A 72 13.45 -1.84 -3.20
N GLN A 73 13.87 -2.85 -2.44
CA GLN A 73 14.69 -2.63 -1.25
C GLN A 73 16.04 -1.97 -1.58
N ASP A 74 16.68 -2.39 -2.67
CA ASP A 74 17.98 -1.87 -3.07
C ASP A 74 17.86 -0.42 -3.59
N TYR A 75 16.77 -0.09 -4.30
CA TYR A 75 16.41 1.29 -4.65
C TYR A 75 16.23 2.17 -3.40
N VAL A 76 15.40 1.73 -2.44
CA VAL A 76 15.14 2.47 -1.19
C VAL A 76 16.42 2.65 -0.36
N LYS A 77 17.25 1.61 -0.23
CA LYS A 77 18.54 1.69 0.48
C LYS A 77 19.47 2.73 -0.16
N THR A 78 19.49 2.80 -1.49
CA THR A 78 20.31 3.77 -2.23
C THR A 78 19.85 5.19 -1.96
N GLY A 79 18.54 5.45 -2.01
CA GLY A 79 17.95 6.73 -1.60
C GLY A 79 18.33 7.12 -0.17
N ASN A 80 18.09 6.22 0.79
CA ASN A 80 18.42 6.44 2.20
C ASN A 80 19.91 6.68 2.45
N ARG A 81 20.79 6.06 1.65
CA ARG A 81 22.24 6.31 1.71
C ARG A 81 22.57 7.72 1.25
N ARG A 82 21.95 8.19 0.16
CA ARG A 82 22.12 9.58 -0.32
C ARG A 82 21.65 10.57 0.74
N THR A 83 20.44 10.39 1.28
CA THR A 83 19.91 11.26 2.36
C THR A 83 20.84 11.33 3.57
N ARG A 84 21.33 10.18 4.07
CA ARG A 84 22.28 10.16 5.19
C ARG A 84 23.62 10.82 4.86
N TYR A 85 24.08 10.74 3.62
CA TYR A 85 25.31 11.39 3.20
C TYR A 85 25.14 12.91 3.11
N THR A 86 24.05 13.36 2.49
CA THR A 86 23.66 14.78 2.42
C THR A 86 23.54 15.37 3.82
N GLY A 87 22.77 14.72 4.71
CA GLY A 87 22.63 15.20 6.09
C GLY A 87 23.96 15.29 6.83
N ARG A 88 24.85 14.28 6.72
CA ARG A 88 26.19 14.36 7.33
C ARG A 88 27.05 15.48 6.75
N ARG A 89 26.94 15.73 5.45
CA ARG A 89 27.65 16.84 4.77
C ARG A 89 27.15 18.19 5.26
N GLU A 90 25.84 18.37 5.36
CA GLU A 90 25.20 19.59 5.85
C GLU A 90 25.55 19.83 7.33
N THR A 91 25.42 18.82 8.19
CA THR A 91 25.83 18.91 9.60
C THR A 91 27.30 19.28 9.73
N ARG A 92 28.19 18.68 8.92
CA ARG A 92 29.62 19.05 8.94
C ARG A 92 29.80 20.52 8.58
N ARG A 93 29.14 21.00 7.52
CA ARG A 93 29.23 22.40 7.09
C ARG A 93 28.74 23.37 8.17
N TYR A 94 27.64 23.04 8.83
CA TYR A 94 27.12 23.82 9.95
C TYR A 94 28.13 23.87 11.11
N VAL A 95 28.66 22.72 11.54
CA VAL A 95 29.63 22.63 12.63
C VAL A 95 30.95 23.36 12.29
N THR A 96 31.39 23.34 11.04
CA THR A 96 32.61 24.04 10.61
C THR A 96 32.38 25.50 10.23
N GLY A 97 31.16 26.03 10.38
CA GLY A 97 30.81 27.41 10.06
C GLY A 97 30.76 27.73 8.55
N GLU A 98 30.76 26.71 7.67
CA GLU A 98 30.57 26.87 6.22
C GLU A 98 29.09 27.12 5.85
N LEU A 99 28.16 26.84 6.78
CA LEU A 99 26.75 27.17 6.68
C LEU A 99 26.36 27.95 7.94
N THR A 100 25.84 29.17 7.76
CA THR A 100 25.14 29.94 8.80
C THR A 100 23.64 29.91 8.49
N ASP A 101 22.81 29.91 9.53
CA ASP A 101 21.33 29.97 9.44
C ASP A 101 20.85 31.18 8.62
#